data_AF-A0A1I3KJL0-F1
#
_entry.id   AF-A0A1I3KJL0-F1
#
_cell.length_a   1.000
_cell.length_b   1.000
_cell.length_c   1.000
_cell.angle_alpha   90.00
_cell.angle_beta   90.00
_cell.angle_gamma   90.00
#
_symmetry.space_group_name_H-M   'P 1'
#
loop_
_entity.id
_entity.type
_entity.pdbx_description
1 polymer ?
#
loop_
_entity_poly.entity_id
_entity_poly.type
_entity_poly.pdbx_seq_one_letter_code
_entity_poly.pdbx_strand_id
1 'polypeptide(L)'
;MTHTIDLLDPTTRPKAPSIAGITHHQRRHGRRLSLYHKMHLRQMAHAREIMEKVAAGEKQLGELEGALSEMDMRHNYRVFGNICGQSCQILTGHHSIEDRYLFPVISSQADEGIRKVVERLVAEHGVIHDYIVAVEEAAMTVMENPSPDAFATLRSAFETLESFVVSHFGYEETELEEALGYYDVEM
;
A
#
# COMPACT_ATOMS: atom_id res chain seq x y z
N MET A 1 1.06 10.97 13.74
CA MET A 1 2.28 10.44 14.39
C MET A 1 3.48 11.13 13.76
N THR A 2 4.58 11.32 14.49
CA THR A 2 5.78 11.98 13.94
C THR A 2 6.74 10.93 13.44
N HIS A 3 6.64 10.58 12.15
CA HIS A 3 7.64 9.73 11.51
C HIS A 3 8.86 10.57 11.15
N THR A 4 10.05 10.01 11.41
CA THR A 4 11.33 10.61 11.01
C THR A 4 11.76 10.21 9.61
N ILE A 5 10.96 9.36 8.94
CA ILE A 5 11.25 8.79 7.63
C ILE A 5 10.39 9.48 6.58
N ASP A 6 11.05 10.00 5.54
CA ASP A 6 10.40 10.38 4.29
C ASP A 6 10.35 9.15 3.35
N LEU A 7 9.13 8.63 3.14
CA LEU A 7 8.83 7.46 2.31
C LEU A 7 8.95 7.75 0.80
N LEU A 8 8.88 9.02 0.42
CA LEU A 8 8.92 9.46 -0.97
C LEU A 8 10.28 10.01 -1.38
N ASP A 9 11.21 10.22 -0.44
CA ASP A 9 12.60 10.57 -0.75
C ASP A 9 13.47 9.30 -0.91
N PRO A 10 13.75 8.87 -2.16
CA PRO A 10 14.56 7.68 -2.41
C PRO A 10 16.01 7.85 -1.99
N THR A 11 16.50 9.07 -1.79
CA THR A 11 17.91 9.33 -1.41
C THR A 11 18.19 8.94 0.03
N THR A 12 17.15 8.79 0.86
CA THR A 12 17.27 8.36 2.26
C THR A 12 17.28 6.84 2.44
N ARG A 13 17.02 6.08 1.37
CA ARG A 13 16.90 4.62 1.40
C ARG A 13 18.27 3.94 1.23
N PRO A 14 18.67 3.02 2.12
CA PRO A 14 19.89 2.23 1.94
C PRO A 14 19.78 1.33 0.69
N LYS A 15 20.92 0.82 0.23
CA LYS A 15 20.99 -0.06 -0.93
C LYS A 15 21.61 -1.39 -0.55
N ALA A 16 20.98 -2.48 -0.98
CA ALA A 16 21.52 -3.81 -0.78
C ALA A 16 22.77 -4.01 -1.66
N PRO A 17 23.87 -4.57 -1.13
CA PRO A 17 24.97 -5.01 -1.97
C PRO A 17 24.51 -6.17 -2.87
N SER A 18 25.10 -6.28 -4.05
CA SER A 18 24.86 -7.43 -4.93
C SER A 18 25.39 -8.71 -4.30
N ILE A 19 24.64 -9.81 -4.43
CA ILE A 19 25.00 -11.11 -3.88
C ILE A 19 25.85 -11.88 -4.91
N ALA A 20 27.10 -12.14 -4.54
CA ALA A 20 28.02 -12.91 -5.38
C ALA A 20 27.52 -14.35 -5.60
N GLY A 21 27.50 -14.80 -6.86
CA GLY A 21 27.10 -16.17 -7.21
C GLY A 21 25.60 -16.41 -7.29
N ILE A 22 24.75 -15.37 -7.18
CA ILE A 22 23.30 -15.48 -7.37
C ILE A 22 22.95 -16.10 -8.73
N THR A 23 22.15 -17.16 -8.72
CA THR A 23 21.73 -17.86 -9.94
C THR A 23 20.49 -17.22 -10.58
N HIS A 24 20.26 -17.48 -11.87
CA HIS A 24 19.01 -17.09 -12.54
C HIS A 24 17.76 -17.69 -11.87
N HIS A 25 17.86 -18.91 -11.33
CA HIS A 25 16.77 -19.56 -10.61
C HIS A 25 16.42 -18.79 -9.33
N GLN A 26 17.43 -18.44 -8.53
CA GLN A 26 17.23 -17.67 -7.30
C GLN A 26 16.63 -16.29 -7.59
N ARG A 27 17.12 -15.56 -8.59
CA ARG A 27 16.49 -14.29 -9.02
C ARG A 27 15.02 -14.47 -9.42
N ARG A 28 14.69 -15.55 -10.13
CA ARG A 28 13.31 -15.86 -10.49
C ARG A 28 12.44 -16.18 -9.26
N HIS A 29 13.00 -16.84 -8.26
CA HIS A 29 12.33 -17.10 -6.98
C HIS A 29 12.03 -15.79 -6.24
N GLY A 30 13.02 -14.89 -6.11
CA GLY A 30 12.83 -13.60 -5.43
C GLY A 30 11.79 -12.71 -6.10
N ARG A 31 11.63 -12.77 -7.42
CA ARG A 31 10.57 -12.04 -8.14
C ARG A 31 9.14 -12.48 -7.83
N ARG A 32 8.93 -13.56 -7.07
CA ARG A 32 7.58 -13.97 -6.63
C ARG A 32 6.92 -12.90 -5.78
N LEU A 33 7.69 -12.17 -4.95
CA LEU A 33 7.16 -11.07 -4.16
C LEU A 33 6.44 -10.02 -5.03
N SER A 34 7.06 -9.65 -6.17
CA SER A 34 6.45 -8.72 -7.14
C SER A 34 5.09 -9.19 -7.68
N LEU A 35 4.77 -10.48 -7.64
CA LEU A 35 3.46 -10.99 -8.06
C LEU A 35 2.37 -10.62 -7.06
N TYR A 36 2.68 -10.68 -5.76
CA TYR A 36 1.78 -10.23 -4.70
C TYR A 36 1.61 -8.71 -4.75
N HIS A 37 2.71 -7.94 -4.91
CA HIS A 37 2.62 -6.48 -5.09
C HIS A 37 1.76 -6.09 -6.30
N LYS A 38 1.93 -6.75 -7.45
CA LYS A 38 1.08 -6.52 -8.63
C LYS A 38 -0.39 -6.84 -8.39
N MET A 39 -0.72 -7.76 -7.49
CA MET A 39 -2.11 -7.99 -7.08
C MET A 39 -2.63 -6.79 -6.29
N HIS A 40 -1.88 -6.31 -5.30
CA HIS A 40 -2.24 -5.13 -4.51
C HIS A 40 -2.37 -3.87 -5.37
N LEU A 41 -1.40 -3.59 -6.25
CA LEU A 41 -1.45 -2.44 -7.15
C LEU A 41 -2.67 -2.48 -8.08
N ARG A 42 -3.09 -3.66 -8.53
CA ARG A 42 -4.34 -3.81 -9.29
C ARG A 42 -5.58 -3.53 -8.45
N GLN A 43 -5.60 -3.94 -7.18
CA GLN A 43 -6.70 -3.63 -6.26
C GLN A 43 -6.79 -2.13 -5.98
N MET A 44 -5.65 -1.46 -5.73
CA MET A 44 -5.61 -0.01 -5.54
C MET A 44 -6.02 0.73 -6.81
N ALA A 45 -5.56 0.31 -7.99
CA ALA A 45 -5.99 0.89 -9.26
C ALA A 45 -7.52 0.78 -9.47
N HIS A 46 -8.12 -0.34 -9.06
CA HIS A 46 -9.57 -0.51 -9.11
C HIS A 46 -10.30 0.43 -8.13
N ALA A 47 -9.79 0.56 -6.89
CA ALA A 47 -10.32 1.52 -5.92
C ALA A 47 -10.24 2.96 -6.43
N ARG A 48 -9.10 3.34 -7.04
CA ARG A 48 -8.90 4.63 -7.71
C ARG A 48 -9.90 4.87 -8.84
N GLU A 49 -10.13 3.88 -9.70
CA GLU A 49 -11.11 4.00 -10.78
C GLU A 49 -12.51 4.31 -10.24
N ILE A 50 -12.90 3.64 -9.15
CA ILE A 50 -14.20 3.86 -8.49
C ILE A 50 -14.23 5.24 -7.84
N MET A 51 -13.18 5.63 -7.13
CA MET A 51 -13.04 6.98 -6.56
C MET A 51 -13.25 8.08 -7.61
N GLU A 52 -12.61 7.98 -8.76
CA GLU A 52 -12.73 8.98 -9.82
C GLU A 52 -14.15 9.00 -10.44
N LYS A 53 -14.81 7.83 -10.55
CA LYS A 53 -16.22 7.76 -10.97
C LYS A 53 -17.14 8.46 -9.96
N VAL A 54 -16.93 8.26 -8.66
CA VAL A 54 -17.70 8.92 -7.61
C VAL A 54 -17.47 10.44 -7.64
N ALA A 55 -16.22 10.87 -7.76
CA ALA A 55 -15.88 12.29 -7.86
C ALA A 55 -16.48 12.96 -9.12
N ALA A 56 -16.56 12.24 -10.24
CA ALA A 56 -17.23 12.73 -11.44
C ALA A 56 -18.75 12.85 -11.25
N GLY A 57 -19.38 11.89 -10.56
CA GLY A 57 -20.79 11.92 -10.22
C GLY A 57 -21.15 13.09 -9.29
N GLU A 58 -20.29 13.40 -8.31
CA GLU A 58 -20.49 14.54 -7.40
C GLU A 58 -20.55 15.88 -8.16
N LYS A 59 -19.68 16.06 -9.17
CA LYS A 59 -19.70 17.25 -10.04
C LYS A 59 -20.99 17.36 -10.83
N GLN A 60 -21.51 16.24 -11.34
CA GLN A 60 -22.77 16.22 -12.10
C GLN A 60 -23.99 16.48 -11.21
N LEU A 61 -23.98 16.00 -9.96
CA LEU A 61 -25.04 16.30 -8.99
C LEU A 61 -25.13 17.80 -8.69
N GLY A 62 -24.00 18.51 -8.62
CA GLY A 62 -23.98 19.98 -8.48
C GLY A 62 -24.74 20.72 -9.59
N GLU A 63 -24.98 20.07 -10.73
CA GLU A 63 -25.74 20.59 -11.87
C GLU A 63 -27.21 20.10 -11.89
N LEU A 64 -27.56 19.11 -11.06
CA LEU A 64 -28.85 18.39 -11.04
C LEU A 64 -29.42 18.30 -9.61
N GLU A 65 -30.46 19.07 -9.29
CA GLU A 65 -31.09 19.04 -7.97
C GLU A 65 -32.14 17.92 -7.82
N GLY A 66 -32.10 17.17 -6.70
CA GLY A 66 -33.16 16.21 -6.35
C GLY A 66 -32.77 15.15 -5.32
N ALA A 67 -33.70 14.79 -4.43
CA ALA A 67 -33.48 13.86 -3.32
C ALA A 67 -33.03 12.44 -3.74
N LEU A 68 -33.47 11.96 -4.91
CA LEU A 68 -33.04 10.66 -5.45
C LEU A 68 -31.55 10.68 -5.84
N SER A 69 -31.11 11.74 -6.53
CA SER A 69 -29.71 11.91 -6.94
C SER A 69 -28.77 12.03 -5.73
N GLU A 70 -29.23 12.67 -4.64
CA GLU A 70 -28.48 12.70 -3.37
C GLU A 70 -28.37 11.32 -2.70
N MET A 71 -29.43 10.50 -2.75
CA MET A 71 -29.41 9.14 -2.21
C MET A 71 -28.41 8.26 -2.95
N ASP A 72 -28.39 8.35 -4.29
CA ASP A 72 -27.46 7.61 -5.14
C ASP A 72 -26.01 8.02 -4.85
N MET A 73 -25.73 9.32 -4.65
CA MET A 73 -24.40 9.78 -4.27
C MET A 73 -23.97 9.28 -2.89
N ARG A 74 -24.86 9.29 -1.89
CA ARG A 74 -24.55 8.70 -0.57
C ARG A 74 -24.25 7.20 -0.67
N HIS A 75 -24.92 6.47 -1.55
CA HIS A 75 -24.62 5.07 -1.82
C HIS A 75 -23.22 4.92 -2.44
N ASN A 76 -22.89 5.72 -3.45
CA ASN A 76 -21.59 5.70 -4.13
C ASN A 76 -20.42 5.96 -3.18
N TYR A 77 -20.55 6.90 -2.24
CA TYR A 77 -19.53 7.14 -1.22
C TYR A 77 -19.26 5.87 -0.38
N ARG A 78 -20.32 5.20 0.09
CA ARG A 78 -20.18 3.96 0.87
C ARG A 78 -19.53 2.82 0.09
N VAL A 79 -19.85 2.69 -1.20
CA VAL A 79 -19.21 1.68 -2.07
C VAL A 79 -17.70 1.89 -2.10
N PHE A 80 -17.24 3.13 -2.30
CA PHE A 80 -15.82 3.44 -2.26
C PHE A 80 -15.19 3.15 -0.88
N GLY A 81 -15.85 3.56 0.21
CA GLY A 81 -15.40 3.27 1.58
C GLY A 81 -15.16 1.77 1.85
N ASN A 82 -16.10 0.91 1.43
CA ASN A 82 -15.95 -0.54 1.59
C ASN A 82 -14.74 -1.11 0.84
N ILE A 83 -14.51 -0.65 -0.40
CA ILE A 83 -13.39 -1.12 -1.24
C ILE A 83 -12.04 -0.69 -0.65
N CYS A 84 -11.96 0.54 -0.13
CA CYS A 84 -10.77 1.02 0.58
C CYS A 84 -10.48 0.15 1.80
N GLY A 85 -11.46 -0.07 2.66
CA GLY A 85 -11.30 -0.91 3.86
C GLY A 85 -10.86 -2.34 3.53
N GLN A 86 -11.44 -2.97 2.52
CA GLN A 86 -11.03 -4.30 2.09
C GLN A 86 -9.57 -4.32 1.59
N SER A 87 -9.17 -3.32 0.79
CA SER A 87 -7.79 -3.23 0.27
C SER A 87 -6.77 -3.04 1.39
N CYS A 88 -7.09 -2.20 2.38
CA CYS A 88 -6.30 -1.97 3.59
C CYS A 88 -6.08 -3.24 4.43
N GLN A 89 -7.12 -4.07 4.61
CA GLN A 89 -7.01 -5.35 5.33
C GLN A 89 -6.07 -6.34 4.64
N ILE A 90 -6.14 -6.44 3.31
CA ILE A 90 -5.27 -7.34 2.54
C ILE A 90 -3.82 -6.84 2.60
N LEU A 91 -3.58 -5.54 2.46
CA LEU A 91 -2.25 -4.93 2.58
C LEU A 91 -1.64 -5.16 3.98
N THR A 92 -2.45 -5.02 5.03
CA THR A 92 -2.03 -5.31 6.41
C THR A 92 -1.60 -6.75 6.58
N GLY A 93 -2.34 -7.70 6.01
CA GLY A 93 -1.99 -9.12 6.03
C GLY A 93 -0.68 -9.42 5.32
N HIS A 94 -0.45 -8.79 4.17
CA HIS A 94 0.80 -8.91 3.41
C HIS A 94 2.02 -8.42 4.19
N HIS A 95 2.01 -7.18 4.68
CA HIS A 95 3.13 -6.67 5.49
C HIS A 95 3.32 -7.46 6.80
N SER A 96 2.22 -7.95 7.41
CA SER A 96 2.32 -8.81 8.59
C SER A 96 3.05 -10.13 8.31
N ILE A 97 2.92 -10.67 7.10
CA ILE A 97 3.65 -11.88 6.69
C ILE A 97 5.13 -11.57 6.54
N GLU A 98 5.46 -10.45 5.89
CA GLU A 98 6.84 -10.02 5.70
C GLU A 98 7.56 -9.78 7.03
N ASP A 99 6.99 -8.94 7.89
CA ASP A 99 7.57 -8.54 9.16
C ASP A 99 7.80 -9.74 10.10
N ARG A 100 6.86 -10.69 10.12
CA ARG A 100 6.87 -11.80 11.09
C ARG A 100 7.58 -13.04 10.58
N TYR A 101 7.67 -13.25 9.27
CA TYR A 101 8.16 -14.52 8.71
C TYR A 101 9.28 -14.35 7.69
N LEU A 102 9.18 -13.41 6.74
CA LEU A 102 10.18 -13.30 5.66
C LEU A 102 11.41 -12.51 6.11
N PHE A 103 11.21 -11.29 6.62
CA PHE A 103 12.28 -10.39 7.04
C PHE A 103 13.19 -10.95 8.15
N PRO A 104 12.69 -11.71 9.15
CA PRO A 104 13.56 -12.38 10.11
C PRO A 104 14.51 -13.41 9.48
N VAL A 105 14.03 -14.18 8.50
CA VAL A 105 14.85 -15.19 7.79
C VAL A 105 15.99 -14.51 7.04
N ILE A 106 15.68 -13.43 6.30
CA ILE A 106 16.69 -12.63 5.59
C ILE A 106 17.68 -12.04 6.59
N SER A 107 17.21 -11.33 7.60
CA SER A 107 18.06 -10.61 8.56
C SER A 107 19.03 -11.52 9.33
N SER A 108 18.61 -12.75 9.62
CA SER A 108 19.42 -13.73 10.36
C SER A 108 20.65 -14.22 9.58
N GLN A 109 20.62 -14.11 8.25
CA GLN A 109 21.66 -14.64 7.35
C GLN A 109 22.40 -13.54 6.58
N ALA A 110 21.78 -12.37 6.42
CA ALA A 110 22.28 -11.33 5.54
C ALA A 110 23.44 -10.52 6.11
N ASP A 111 24.17 -9.81 5.26
CA ASP A 111 25.19 -8.83 5.67
C ASP A 111 24.57 -7.52 6.20
N GLU A 112 25.42 -6.59 6.66
CA GLU A 112 24.98 -5.31 7.21
C GLU A 112 24.18 -4.46 6.20
N GLY A 113 24.51 -4.53 4.91
CA GLY A 113 23.85 -3.73 3.88
C GLY A 113 22.40 -4.18 3.68
N ILE A 114 22.18 -5.48 3.55
CA ILE A 114 20.83 -6.05 3.44
C ILE A 114 20.03 -5.86 4.73
N ARG A 115 20.65 -6.00 5.91
CA ARG A 115 19.96 -5.75 7.19
C ARG A 115 19.44 -4.31 7.28
N LYS A 116 20.22 -3.31 6.84
CA LYS A 116 19.76 -1.91 6.80
C LYS A 116 18.57 -1.71 5.85
N VAL A 117 18.52 -2.43 4.73
CA VAL A 117 17.36 -2.42 3.82
C VAL A 117 16.13 -2.97 4.53
N VAL A 118 16.24 -4.12 5.19
CA VAL A 118 15.13 -4.72 5.94
C VAL A 118 14.67 -3.82 7.09
N GLU A 119 15.58 -3.26 7.87
CA GLU A 119 15.26 -2.29 8.93
C GLU A 119 14.50 -1.07 8.37
N ARG A 120 14.91 -0.57 7.20
CA ARG A 120 14.20 0.51 6.51
C ARG A 120 12.80 0.08 6.08
N LEU A 121 12.63 -1.11 5.51
CA LEU A 121 11.33 -1.63 5.07
C LEU A 121 10.35 -1.78 6.24
N VAL A 122 10.79 -2.37 7.35
CA VAL A 122 9.98 -2.47 8.59
C VAL A 122 9.57 -1.09 9.10
N ALA A 123 10.48 -0.11 9.05
CA ALA A 123 10.15 1.24 9.46
C ALA A 123 9.15 1.93 8.50
N GLU A 124 9.25 1.67 7.20
CA GLU A 124 8.26 2.10 6.20
C GLU A 124 6.89 1.42 6.40
N HIS A 125 6.84 0.14 6.78
CA HIS A 125 5.61 -0.55 7.16
C HIS A 125 4.89 0.15 8.32
N GLY A 126 5.64 0.62 9.32
CA GLY A 126 5.07 1.39 10.43
C GLY A 126 4.38 2.69 9.96
N VAL A 127 5.00 3.43 9.04
CA VAL A 127 4.38 4.63 8.46
C VAL A 127 3.15 4.26 7.63
N ILE A 128 3.24 3.23 6.80
CA ILE A 128 2.13 2.79 5.95
C ILE A 128 0.96 2.31 6.82
N HIS A 129 1.23 1.62 7.94
CA HIS A 129 0.20 1.19 8.89
C HIS A 129 -0.58 2.37 9.48
N ASP A 130 0.10 3.44 9.88
CA ASP A 130 -0.58 4.63 10.40
C ASP A 130 -1.49 5.28 9.35
N TYR A 131 -1.10 5.24 8.07
CA TYR A 131 -1.95 5.71 6.97
C TYR A 131 -3.07 4.74 6.61
N ILE A 132 -2.87 3.43 6.78
CA ILE A 132 -3.95 2.44 6.69
C ILE A 132 -5.02 2.76 7.74
N VAL A 133 -4.62 2.98 9.00
CA VAL A 133 -5.55 3.35 10.07
C VAL A 133 -6.32 4.63 9.72
N ALA A 134 -5.63 5.66 9.21
CA ALA A 134 -6.30 6.90 8.78
C ALA A 134 -7.32 6.69 7.64
N VAL A 135 -7.00 5.82 6.67
CA VAL A 135 -7.93 5.45 5.59
C VAL A 135 -9.13 4.66 6.14
N GLU A 136 -8.91 3.74 7.07
CA GLU A 136 -9.97 2.96 7.71
C GLU A 136 -10.92 3.84 8.52
N GLU A 137 -10.39 4.79 9.31
CA GLU A 137 -11.19 5.78 10.06
C GLU A 137 -12.02 6.68 9.13
N ALA A 138 -11.42 7.14 8.02
CA ALA A 138 -12.12 7.93 7.01
C ALA A 138 -13.21 7.10 6.30
N ALA A 139 -12.94 5.82 6.01
CA ALA A 139 -13.90 4.92 5.41
C ALA A 139 -15.09 4.65 6.35
N MET A 140 -14.84 4.43 7.64
CA MET A 140 -15.88 4.32 8.67
C MET A 140 -16.74 5.59 8.74
N THR A 141 -16.11 6.76 8.71
CA THR A 141 -16.84 8.05 8.69
C THR A 141 -17.79 8.14 7.49
N VAL A 142 -17.33 7.74 6.29
CA VAL A 142 -18.17 7.69 5.08
C VAL A 142 -19.33 6.69 5.23
N MET A 143 -19.11 5.55 5.90
CA MET A 143 -20.16 4.56 6.13
C MET A 143 -21.26 5.07 7.06
N GLU A 144 -20.88 5.71 8.16
CA GLU A 144 -21.77 6.23 9.20
C GLU A 144 -22.50 7.51 8.75
N ASN A 145 -21.77 8.46 8.16
CA ASN A 145 -22.28 9.76 7.75
C ASN A 145 -21.76 10.16 6.35
N PRO A 146 -22.30 9.56 5.28
CA PRO A 146 -21.85 9.83 3.92
C PRO A 146 -22.15 11.28 3.52
N SER A 147 -21.11 12.04 3.23
CA SER A 147 -21.16 13.43 2.78
C SER A 147 -20.00 13.73 1.80
N PRO A 148 -20.07 14.83 1.02
CA PRO A 148 -18.96 15.28 0.19
C PRO A 148 -17.65 15.47 0.97
N ASP A 149 -17.73 16.07 2.16
CA ASP A 149 -16.54 16.31 3.00
C ASP A 149 -15.92 15.00 3.51
N ALA A 150 -16.75 14.02 3.90
CA ALA A 150 -16.27 12.70 4.32
C ALA A 150 -15.61 11.96 3.15
N PHE A 151 -16.20 12.04 1.96
CA PHE A 151 -15.62 11.47 0.75
C PHE A 151 -14.29 12.14 0.37
N ALA A 152 -14.21 13.48 0.41
CA ALA A 152 -12.98 14.21 0.11
C ALA A 152 -11.85 13.84 1.09
N THR A 153 -12.17 13.65 2.37
CA THR A 153 -11.22 13.19 3.39
C THR A 153 -10.70 11.78 3.08
N LEU A 154 -11.60 10.84 2.78
CA LEU A 154 -11.22 9.48 2.40
C LEU A 154 -10.39 9.45 1.12
N ARG A 155 -10.76 10.23 0.11
CA ARG A 155 -10.02 10.39 -1.14
C ARG A 155 -8.57 10.82 -0.88
N SER A 156 -8.38 11.89 -0.11
CA SER A 156 -7.05 12.43 0.20
C SER A 156 -6.17 11.41 0.94
N ALA A 157 -6.75 10.71 1.92
CA ALA A 157 -6.08 9.65 2.67
C ALA A 157 -5.68 8.49 1.74
N PHE A 158 -6.59 8.05 0.86
CA PHE A 158 -6.33 6.99 -0.11
C PHE A 158 -5.22 7.37 -1.11
N GLU A 159 -5.28 8.57 -1.69
CA GLU A 159 -4.27 9.04 -2.65
C GLU A 159 -2.88 9.10 -2.02
N THR A 160 -2.79 9.52 -0.75
CA THR A 160 -1.54 9.53 0.00
C THR A 160 -1.03 8.12 0.25
N LEU A 161 -1.88 7.21 0.75
CA LEU A 161 -1.53 5.81 0.99
C LEU A 161 -1.05 5.13 -0.30
N GLU A 162 -1.74 5.34 -1.42
CA GLU A 162 -1.34 4.78 -2.71
C GLU A 162 0.06 5.24 -3.12
N SER A 163 0.38 6.53 -2.97
CA SER A 163 1.71 7.04 -3.29
C SER A 163 2.83 6.36 -2.48
N PHE A 164 2.58 6.08 -1.20
CA PHE A 164 3.52 5.39 -0.33
C PHE A 164 3.68 3.93 -0.71
N VAL A 165 2.57 3.21 -0.93
CA VAL A 165 2.58 1.80 -1.31
C VAL A 165 3.33 1.59 -2.64
N VAL A 166 3.07 2.43 -3.65
CA VAL A 166 3.78 2.37 -4.94
C VAL A 166 5.28 2.59 -4.76
N SER A 167 5.66 3.62 -3.99
CA SER A 167 7.06 3.91 -3.69
C SER A 167 7.75 2.77 -2.94
N HIS A 168 7.07 2.22 -1.95
CA HIS A 168 7.54 1.16 -1.06
C HIS A 168 7.78 -0.15 -1.82
N PHE A 169 6.78 -0.66 -2.55
CA PHE A 169 6.92 -1.88 -3.34
C PHE A 169 8.03 -1.79 -4.36
N GLY A 170 8.18 -0.65 -5.04
CA GLY A 170 9.27 -0.49 -6.02
C GLY A 170 10.65 -0.57 -5.38
N TYR A 171 10.81 -0.05 -4.16
CA TYR A 171 12.05 -0.13 -3.41
C TYR A 171 12.32 -1.57 -2.93
N GLU A 172 11.33 -2.21 -2.31
CA GLU A 172 11.47 -3.57 -1.81
C GLU A 172 11.81 -4.57 -2.93
N GLU A 173 11.06 -4.51 -4.05
CA GLU A 173 11.31 -5.37 -5.20
C GLU A 173 12.73 -5.22 -5.73
N THR A 174 13.23 -3.99 -5.76
CA THR A 174 14.58 -3.69 -6.27
C THR A 174 15.65 -4.24 -5.34
N GLU A 175 15.53 -3.99 -4.03
CA GLU A 175 16.61 -4.30 -3.09
C GLU A 175 16.58 -5.74 -2.58
N LEU A 176 15.41 -6.39 -2.53
CA LEU A 176 15.28 -7.74 -1.96
C LEU A 176 15.18 -8.87 -3.01
N GLU A 177 15.10 -8.60 -4.32
CA GLU A 177 15.00 -9.65 -5.36
C GLU A 177 16.08 -10.73 -5.19
N GLU A 178 17.33 -10.34 -4.97
CA GLU A 178 18.43 -11.28 -4.82
C GLU A 178 18.36 -12.02 -3.48
N ALA A 179 18.12 -11.30 -2.39
CA ALA A 179 18.12 -11.85 -1.03
C ALA A 179 17.02 -12.90 -0.83
N LEU A 180 15.80 -12.62 -1.30
CA LEU A 180 14.67 -13.54 -1.22
C LEU A 180 14.96 -14.88 -1.92
N GLY A 181 15.61 -14.80 -3.08
CA GLY A 181 16.06 -15.96 -3.84
C GLY A 181 17.23 -16.71 -3.20
N TYR A 182 18.21 -15.95 -2.71
CA TYR A 182 19.47 -16.51 -2.22
C TYR A 182 19.30 -17.26 -0.90
N TYR A 183 18.52 -16.70 0.03
CA TYR A 183 18.25 -17.29 1.35
C TYR A 183 17.10 -18.30 1.36
N ASP A 184 16.61 -18.69 0.17
CA ASP A 184 15.52 -19.66 -0.04
C ASP A 184 14.27 -19.36 0.82
N VAL A 185 13.89 -18.08 0.86
CA VAL A 185 12.72 -17.64 1.64
C VAL A 185 11.45 -18.18 0.97
N GLU A 186 10.70 -19.02 1.68
CA GLU A 186 9.41 -19.51 1.19
C GLU A 186 8.34 -18.40 1.29
N MET A 187 7.59 -18.23 0.19
CA MET A 187 6.53 -17.22 -0.02
C MET A 187 5.28 -17.87 -0.59
#